data_AF-A0A847QN74-F1
#
_entry.id   AF-A0A847QN74-F1
#
_cell.length_a   1.000
_cell.length_b   1.000
_cell.length_c   1.000
_cell.angle_alpha   90.00
_cell.angle_beta   90.00
_cell.angle_gamma   90.00
#
_symmetry.space_group_name_H-M   'P 1'
#
loop_
_entity.id
_entity.type
_entity.pdbx_description
1 polymer ?
#
loop_
_entity_poly.entity_id
_entity_poly.type
_entity_poly.pdbx_seq_one_letter_code
_entity_poly.pdbx_strand_id
1 'polypeptide(L)'
;MHSKLLGRVFPFIPLLIGIIIIVLQSIWGEPDNRLPITMMFILIICSMISWFFSVLGLIIFKDKLFAYYKKIFQILSIVYLFPAIILALFIRWTLLYSATVFLIGLVIIKKNKIY
;
A
#
# COMPACT_ATOMS: atom_id res chain seq x y z
N MET A 1 24.01 -6.40 -5.56
CA MET A 1 22.81 -6.72 -6.36
C MET A 1 21.55 -6.96 -5.51
N HIS A 2 21.65 -7.68 -4.37
CA HIS A 2 20.51 -7.98 -3.49
C HIS A 2 19.79 -6.76 -2.87
N SER A 3 20.51 -5.72 -2.46
CA SER A 3 19.91 -4.50 -1.86
C SER A 3 18.94 -3.77 -2.81
N LYS A 4 19.19 -3.78 -4.12
CA LYS A 4 18.26 -3.18 -5.11
C LYS A 4 16.99 -4.00 -5.31
N LEU A 5 17.07 -5.31 -5.13
CA LEU A 5 15.94 -6.23 -5.31
C LEU A 5 14.99 -6.15 -4.11
N LEU A 6 15.54 -6.18 -2.89
CA LEU A 6 14.79 -5.92 -1.65
C LEU A 6 14.12 -4.54 -1.70
N GLY A 7 14.84 -3.51 -2.14
CA GLY A 7 14.28 -2.16 -2.31
C GLY A 7 13.21 -2.04 -3.39
N ARG A 8 13.08 -2.99 -4.32
CA ARG A 8 11.97 -3.00 -5.32
C ARG A 8 10.73 -3.72 -4.80
N VAL A 9 10.93 -4.79 -4.02
CA VAL A 9 9.81 -5.59 -3.49
C VAL A 9 9.19 -4.94 -2.24
N PHE A 10 9.94 -4.11 -1.52
CA PHE A 10 9.51 -3.44 -0.29
C PHE A 10 8.06 -2.88 -0.28
N PRO A 11 7.60 -2.09 -1.27
CA PRO A 11 6.23 -1.56 -1.26
C PRO A 11 5.15 -2.64 -1.39
N PHE A 12 5.48 -3.83 -1.89
CA PHE A 12 4.54 -4.93 -2.12
C PHE A 12 4.48 -5.93 -0.97
N ILE A 13 5.38 -5.83 0.01
CA ILE A 13 5.41 -6.73 1.18
C ILE A 13 4.03 -6.81 1.88
N PRO A 14 3.32 -5.69 2.14
CA PRO A 14 2.02 -5.77 2.80
C PRO A 14 0.98 -6.57 2.03
N LEU A 15 1.00 -6.50 0.69
CA LEU A 15 0.10 -7.27 -0.17
C LEU A 15 0.43 -8.75 -0.17
N LEU A 16 1.71 -9.10 -0.23
CA LEU A 16 2.14 -10.50 -0.16
C LEU A 16 1.68 -11.13 1.16
N ILE A 17 1.84 -10.40 2.28
CA ILE A 17 1.36 -10.85 3.59
C ILE A 17 -0.17 -11.04 3.57
N GLY A 18 -0.92 -10.08 3.02
CA GLY A 18 -2.37 -10.18 2.89
C GLY A 18 -2.82 -11.41 2.11
N ILE A 19 -2.16 -11.70 0.98
CA ILE A 19 -2.44 -12.89 0.17
C ILE A 19 -2.15 -14.17 0.97
N ILE A 20 -1.02 -14.23 1.68
CA ILE A 20 -0.67 -15.39 2.51
C ILE A 20 -1.74 -15.63 3.58
N ILE A 21 -2.20 -14.58 4.27
CA ILE A 21 -3.25 -14.68 5.27
C ILE A 21 -4.54 -15.25 4.66
N ILE A 22 -4.92 -14.76 3.48
CA ILE A 22 -6.13 -15.22 2.77
C ILE A 22 -6.02 -16.69 2.39
N VAL A 23 -4.87 -17.11 1.86
CA VAL A 23 -4.62 -18.51 1.50
C VAL A 23 -4.69 -19.40 2.73
N LEU A 24 -4.03 -19.02 3.82
CA LEU A 24 -4.07 -19.78 5.08
C LEU A 24 -5.50 -19.89 5.62
N GLN A 25 -6.25 -18.79 5.62
CA GLN A 25 -7.65 -18.77 6.05
C GLN A 25 -8.53 -19.65 5.14
N SER A 26 -8.25 -19.72 3.84
CA SER A 26 -9.01 -20.56 2.91
C SER A 26 -8.76 -22.07 3.09
N ILE A 27 -7.56 -22.45 3.57
CA ILE A 27 -7.16 -23.85 3.73
C ILE A 27 -7.52 -24.36 5.14
N TRP A 28 -7.36 -23.52 6.17
CA TRP A 28 -7.49 -23.91 7.58
C TRP A 28 -8.70 -23.28 8.29
N GLY A 29 -9.38 -22.32 7.68
CA GLY A 29 -10.50 -21.61 8.30
C GLY A 29 -11.81 -22.39 8.21
N GLU A 30 -12.65 -22.22 9.22
CA GLU A 30 -14.02 -22.76 9.21
C GLU A 30 -14.86 -22.10 8.10
N PRO A 31 -15.79 -22.84 7.46
CA PRO A 31 -16.66 -22.29 6.44
C PRO A 31 -17.64 -21.29 7.08
N ASP A 32 -17.26 -20.01 7.05
CA ASP A 32 -18.08 -18.88 7.48
C ASP A 32 -18.62 -18.14 6.25
N ASN A 33 -19.93 -17.87 6.22
CA ASN A 33 -20.56 -17.07 5.16
C ASN A 33 -20.01 -15.63 5.09
N ARG A 34 -19.32 -15.16 6.15
CA ARG A 34 -18.66 -13.84 6.18
C ARG A 34 -17.24 -13.85 5.61
N LEU A 35 -16.68 -15.03 5.29
CA LEU A 35 -15.32 -15.20 4.82
C LEU A 35 -14.96 -14.30 3.62
N PRO A 36 -15.81 -14.17 2.56
CA PRO A 36 -15.47 -13.32 1.41
C PRO A 36 -15.36 -11.84 1.77
N ILE A 37 -16.22 -11.37 2.69
CA ILE A 37 -16.23 -9.98 3.16
C ILE A 37 -14.94 -9.71 3.95
N THR A 38 -14.58 -10.59 4.87
CA THR A 38 -13.35 -10.49 5.65
C THR A 38 -12.11 -10.47 4.76
N MET A 39 -12.03 -11.36 3.77
CA MET A 39 -10.93 -11.40 2.79
C MET A 39 -10.83 -10.09 1.99
N MET A 40 -11.96 -9.52 1.58
CA MET A 40 -11.99 -8.22 0.90
C MET A 40 -11.42 -7.10 1.79
N PHE A 41 -11.82 -7.03 3.06
CA PHE A 41 -11.28 -6.04 4.00
C PHE A 41 -9.76 -6.20 4.21
N ILE A 42 -9.27 -7.44 4.33
CA ILE A 42 -7.83 -7.71 4.45
C ILE A 42 -7.08 -7.18 3.22
N LEU A 43 -7.56 -7.45 2.01
CA LEU A 43 -6.93 -6.96 0.77
C LEU A 43 -6.90 -5.43 0.71
N ILE A 44 -8.00 -4.77 1.09
CA ILE A 44 -8.08 -3.30 1.08
C ILE A 44 -7.08 -2.72 2.09
N ILE A 45 -7.04 -3.26 3.32
CA ILE A 45 -6.09 -2.81 4.36
C ILE A 45 -4.64 -2.99 3.89
N CYS A 46 -4.31 -4.17 3.36
CA CYS A 46 -2.97 -4.46 2.82
C CYS A 46 -2.60 -3.53 1.65
N SER A 47 -3.57 -3.16 0.81
CA SER A 47 -3.37 -2.19 -0.27
C SER A 47 -3.05 -0.79 0.27
N MET A 48 -3.76 -0.35 1.31
CA MET A 48 -3.49 0.94 1.97
C MET A 48 -2.11 0.96 2.63
N ILE A 49 -1.71 -0.11 3.30
CA ILE A 49 -0.38 -0.22 3.90
C ILE A 49 0.70 -0.27 2.81
N SER A 50 0.46 -0.97 1.70
CA SER A 50 1.35 -0.98 0.53
C SER A 50 1.58 0.42 -0.03
N TRP A 51 0.51 1.22 -0.11
CA TRP A 51 0.61 2.63 -0.51
C TRP A 51 1.51 3.43 0.44
N PHE A 52 1.35 3.26 1.75
CA PHE A 52 2.22 3.90 2.74
C PHE A 52 3.67 3.45 2.63
N PHE A 53 3.93 2.16 2.39
CA PHE A 53 5.28 1.66 2.17
C PHE A 53 5.93 2.27 0.93
N SER A 54 5.15 2.62 -0.10
CA SER A 54 5.69 3.36 -1.26
C SER A 54 6.16 4.76 -0.86
N VAL A 55 5.48 5.42 0.07
CA VAL A 55 5.92 6.72 0.64
C VAL A 55 7.17 6.54 1.49
N LEU A 56 7.22 5.52 2.35
CA LEU A 56 8.43 5.20 3.12
C LEU A 56 9.62 4.93 2.19
N GLY A 57 9.40 4.22 1.08
CA GLY A 57 10.44 3.95 0.10
C GLY A 57 10.92 5.19 -0.65
N LEU A 58 10.06 6.20 -0.87
CA LEU A 58 10.48 7.52 -1.36
C LEU A 58 11.45 8.22 -0.40
N ILE A 59 11.36 7.96 0.91
CA ILE A 59 12.24 8.52 1.93
C ILE A 59 13.54 7.72 2.04
N ILE A 60 13.41 6.40 2.20
CA ILE A 60 14.52 5.49 2.52
C ILE A 60 15.43 5.25 1.31
N PHE A 61 14.85 5.11 0.11
CA PHE A 61 15.61 4.74 -1.11
C PHE A 61 15.78 5.91 -2.09
N LYS A 62 15.67 7.15 -1.59
CA LYS A 62 15.72 8.38 -2.41
C LYS A 62 16.96 8.44 -3.32
N ASP A 63 18.12 8.00 -2.85
CA ASP A 63 19.37 8.20 -3.61
C ASP A 63 19.54 7.21 -4.78
N LYS A 64 18.83 6.08 -4.78
CA LYS A 64 19.05 4.97 -5.74
C LYS A 64 17.81 4.57 -6.53
N LEU A 65 16.61 4.75 -5.97
CA LEU A 65 15.37 4.23 -6.54
C LEU A 65 14.24 5.28 -6.55
N PHE A 66 14.54 6.56 -6.37
CA PHE A 66 13.50 7.60 -6.31
C PHE A 66 12.59 7.64 -7.53
N ALA A 67 13.14 7.55 -8.74
CA ALA A 67 12.33 7.52 -9.97
C ALA A 67 11.37 6.32 -10.02
N TYR A 68 11.82 5.16 -9.50
CA TYR A 68 11.00 3.96 -9.39
C TYR A 68 9.88 4.14 -8.38
N TYR A 69 10.20 4.59 -7.16
CA TYR A 69 9.21 4.83 -6.11
C TYR A 69 8.23 5.94 -6.45
N LYS A 70 8.66 6.97 -7.18
CA LYS A 70 7.78 8.02 -7.69
C LYS A 70 6.73 7.46 -8.63
N LYS A 71 7.14 6.64 -9.61
CA LYS A 71 6.20 5.98 -10.53
C LYS A 71 5.25 5.05 -9.79
N ILE A 72 5.77 4.24 -8.87
CA ILE A 72 4.94 3.35 -8.05
C ILE A 72 3.93 4.14 -7.22
N PHE A 73 4.36 5.17 -6.49
CA PHE A 73 3.46 6.00 -5.71
C PHE A 73 2.35 6.60 -6.57
N GLN A 74 2.66 7.08 -7.79
CA GLN A 74 1.65 7.59 -8.72
C GLN A 74 0.64 6.51 -9.13
N ILE A 75 1.11 5.31 -9.49
CA ILE A 75 0.24 4.18 -9.87
C ILE A 75 -0.64 3.77 -8.68
N LEU A 76 -0.03 3.53 -7.52
CA LEU A 76 -0.76 3.09 -6.32
C LEU A 76 -1.73 4.17 -5.82
N SER A 77 -1.42 5.45 -5.98
CA SER A 77 -2.35 6.53 -5.66
C SER A 77 -3.61 6.49 -6.52
N ILE A 78 -3.50 6.11 -7.80
CA ILE A 78 -4.66 5.95 -8.69
C ILE A 78 -5.44 4.69 -8.33
N VAL A 79 -4.73 3.57 -8.19
CA VAL A 79 -5.35 2.25 -7.95
C VAL A 79 -6.03 2.17 -6.58
N TYR A 80 -5.40 2.72 -5.54
CA TYR A 80 -5.87 2.56 -4.15
C TYR A 80 -6.74 3.72 -3.64
N LEU A 81 -6.89 4.81 -4.42
CA LEU A 81 -7.84 5.86 -4.08
C LEU A 81 -9.27 5.31 -3.98
N PHE A 82 -9.64 4.44 -4.92
CA PHE A 82 -10.98 3.88 -5.00
C PHE A 82 -11.29 2.91 -3.85
N PRO A 83 -10.45 1.90 -3.54
CA PRO A 83 -10.55 1.10 -2.32
C PRO A 83 -10.60 1.93 -1.02
N ALA A 84 -9.82 3.01 -0.94
CA ALA A 84 -9.82 3.90 0.23
C ALA A 84 -11.16 4.63 0.41
N ILE A 85 -11.80 5.09 -0.68
CA ILE A 85 -13.12 5.71 -0.64
C ILE A 85 -14.18 4.70 -0.17
N ILE A 86 -14.13 3.47 -0.69
CA ILE A 86 -15.03 2.40 -0.25
C ILE A 86 -14.84 2.14 1.25
N LEU A 87 -13.60 2.02 1.72
CA LEU A 87 -13.32 1.77 3.13
C LEU A 87 -13.74 2.95 4.03
N ALA A 88 -13.70 4.18 3.53
CA ALA A 88 -14.14 5.37 4.26
C ALA A 88 -15.63 5.37 4.59
N LEU A 89 -16.45 4.65 3.82
CA LEU A 89 -17.87 4.46 4.13
C LEU A 89 -18.07 3.63 5.41
N PHE A 90 -17.11 2.75 5.75
CA PHE A 90 -17.18 1.87 6.91
C PHE A 90 -16.34 2.40 8.09
N ILE A 91 -15.18 3.00 7.80
CA ILE A 91 -14.23 3.47 8.82
C ILE A 91 -13.83 4.90 8.48
N ARG A 92 -14.45 5.88 9.15
CA ARG A 92 -14.27 7.32 8.88
C ARG A 92 -12.81 7.78 8.84
N TRP A 93 -11.97 7.20 9.68
CA TRP A 93 -10.54 7.57 9.79
C TRP A 93 -9.69 7.20 8.57
N THR A 94 -10.16 6.30 7.71
CA THR A 94 -9.39 5.81 6.55
C THR A 94 -9.24 6.87 5.45
N LEU A 95 -10.18 7.80 5.36
CA LEU A 95 -10.09 8.94 4.44
C LEU A 95 -8.99 9.91 4.90
N LEU A 96 -8.91 10.19 6.20
CA LEU A 96 -7.85 11.01 6.80
C LEU A 96 -6.48 10.35 6.60
N TYR A 97 -6.38 9.04 6.83
CA TYR A 97 -5.14 8.28 6.56
C TYR A 97 -4.72 8.40 5.09
N SER A 98 -5.64 8.15 4.17
CA SER A 98 -5.38 8.19 2.73
C SER A 98 -4.94 9.56 2.26
N ALA A 99 -5.61 10.62 2.72
CA ALA A 99 -5.24 12.00 2.44
C ALA A 99 -3.83 12.31 2.98
N THR A 100 -3.51 11.84 4.18
CA THR A 100 -2.20 12.06 4.81
C THR A 100 -1.09 11.38 4.02
N VAL A 101 -1.26 10.10 3.67
CA VAL A 101 -0.28 9.35 2.86
C VAL A 101 -0.08 10.01 1.49
N PHE A 102 -1.17 10.44 0.85
CA PHE A 102 -1.12 11.11 -0.44
C PHE A 102 -0.37 12.46 -0.38
N LEU A 103 -0.73 13.31 0.58
CA LEU A 103 -0.11 14.62 0.75
C LEU A 103 1.37 14.52 1.08
N ILE A 104 1.75 13.63 2.02
CA ILE A 104 3.15 13.41 2.38
C ILE A 104 3.95 12.93 1.16
N GLY A 105 3.43 11.97 0.40
CA GLY A 105 4.07 11.49 -0.82
C GLY A 105 4.28 12.59 -1.85
N LEU A 106 3.28 13.46 -2.06
CA LEU A 106 3.42 14.63 -2.95
C LEU A 106 4.47 15.63 -2.47
N VAL A 107 4.48 15.94 -1.17
CA VAL A 107 5.47 16.86 -0.57
C VAL A 107 6.89 16.34 -0.78
N ILE A 108 7.13 15.04 -0.53
CA ILE A 108 8.43 14.41 -0.72
C ILE A 108 8.85 14.44 -2.20
N ILE A 109 7.92 14.12 -3.11
CA ILE A 109 8.19 14.16 -4.54
C ILE A 109 8.56 15.57 -4.99
N LYS A 110 7.82 16.60 -4.53
CA LYS A 110 8.06 18.00 -4.88
C LYS A 110 9.40 18.49 -4.34
N LYS A 111 9.72 18.18 -3.07
CA LYS A 111 10.98 18.59 -2.43
C LYS A 111 12.21 18.03 -3.13
N ASN A 112 12.15 16.79 -3.61
CA ASN A 112 13.27 16.13 -4.30
C ASN A 112 13.26 16.33 -5.83
N LYS A 113 12.29 17.05 -6.40
CA LYS A 113 12.26 17.41 -7.83
C LYS A 113 13.17 18.59 -8.17
N ILE A 114 13.68 19.28 -7.15
CA ILE A 114 14.52 20.50 -7.26
C ILE A 114 16.02 20.15 -7.29
N TYR A 115 16.37 18.87 -7.12
CA TYR A 115 17.74 18.34 -7.24
C TYR A 115 17.87 17.44 -8.46
#